data_AF-A0A940ZPP7-F1
#
_entry.id   AF-A0A940ZPP7-F1
#
_cell.length_a   1.000
_cell.length_b   1.000
_cell.length_c   1.000
_cell.angle_alpha   90.00
_cell.angle_beta   90.00
_cell.angle_gamma   90.00
#
_symmetry.space_group_name_H-M   'P 1'
#
loop_
_entity.id
_entity.type
_entity.pdbx_description
1 polymer ?
#
loop_
_entity_poly.entity_id
_entity_poly.type
_entity_poly.pdbx_seq_one_letter_code
_entity_poly.pdbx_strand_id
1 'polypeptide(L)'
;LADRYERLASIVFHVKLGTLKDKMERVKAIALYLSSIVDPSAALKLERLIPLMKTDLVTHMVGEFPELQGTMGRIYAGLEGEDADVARAIEEHYLPTGGNGGLPDSSIGAIAAIADKMDSIVSFFSVGINPTGNLDPYALRRQSLGIIKIAIERALHLPLQALLEKAYEAGLLIQKRLPFEEARNSVTEFITTRFKFSMLEEGHNQDFVESVLPCVAADIYDGHMRLVSLETQKSMEDFKRLMVGFRRVYNITKQITDAMTVDPSVLVLDEEKELFSLYSAKKDIFLNHMKKRDYDNALAVLVGFKETIDNFFDKVFVMDKDETIKANRLALLTYIRDMFLTFADFSKIHFE
;
A
#
# COMPACT_ATOMS: atom_id res chain seq x y z
N LEU A 1 21.46 -28.11 -5.17
CA LEU A 1 20.94 -27.07 -4.26
C LEU A 1 19.77 -27.60 -3.44
N ALA A 2 18.76 -28.23 -4.06
CA ALA A 2 17.60 -28.79 -3.35
C ALA A 2 17.97 -29.73 -2.19
N ASP A 3 18.97 -30.60 -2.36
CA ASP A 3 19.45 -31.51 -1.29
C ASP A 3 19.99 -30.79 -0.05
N ARG A 4 20.33 -29.50 -0.18
CA ARG A 4 20.82 -28.66 0.91
C ARG A 4 19.70 -27.95 1.66
N TYR A 5 18.45 -28.02 1.20
CA TYR A 5 17.32 -27.35 1.83
C TYR A 5 17.14 -27.77 3.31
N GLU A 6 17.28 -29.06 3.60
CA GLU A 6 17.22 -29.60 4.96
C GLU A 6 18.30 -29.01 5.87
N ARG A 7 19.46 -28.66 5.31
CA ARG A 7 20.56 -28.05 6.07
C ARG A 7 20.25 -26.62 6.51
N LEU A 8 19.25 -25.94 5.95
CA LEU A 8 18.81 -24.64 6.46
C LEU A 8 18.25 -24.71 7.89
N ALA A 9 17.85 -25.91 8.35
CA ALA A 9 17.46 -26.13 9.74
C ALA A 9 18.62 -25.97 10.74
N SER A 10 19.88 -26.05 10.28
CA SER A 10 21.04 -25.80 11.16
C SER A 10 21.35 -24.32 11.36
N ILE A 11 20.72 -23.41 10.60
CA ILE A 11 20.94 -21.97 10.71
C ILE A 11 19.77 -21.36 11.48
N VAL A 12 20.03 -20.86 12.69
CA VAL A 12 19.05 -20.12 13.48
C VAL A 12 18.79 -18.78 12.80
N PHE A 13 17.55 -18.55 12.36
CA PHE A 13 17.14 -17.25 11.83
C PHE A 13 16.98 -16.25 12.96
N HIS A 14 16.24 -16.64 14.00
CA HIS A 14 16.13 -15.90 15.25
C HIS A 14 15.56 -16.82 16.34
N VAL A 15 15.99 -16.67 17.59
CA VAL A 15 15.60 -17.55 18.71
C VAL A 15 14.07 -17.66 18.87
N LYS A 16 13.33 -16.58 18.57
CA LYS A 16 11.85 -16.57 18.62
C LYS A 16 11.15 -16.98 17.31
N LEU A 17 11.87 -17.03 16.18
CA LEU A 17 11.30 -17.23 14.83
C LEU A 17 11.73 -18.54 14.16
N GLY A 18 12.58 -19.32 14.84
CA GLY A 18 13.08 -20.61 14.38
C GLY A 18 14.31 -20.51 13.47
N THR A 19 14.40 -21.47 12.57
CA THR A 19 15.50 -21.67 11.64
C THR A 19 15.24 -20.98 10.29
N LEU A 20 16.25 -20.93 9.42
CA LEU A 20 16.03 -20.48 8.04
C LEU A 20 15.09 -21.42 7.28
N LYS A 21 15.08 -22.72 7.60
CA LYS A 21 14.09 -23.64 7.00
C LYS A 21 12.66 -23.25 7.40
N ASP A 22 12.44 -22.98 8.69
CA ASP A 22 11.12 -22.53 9.18
C ASP A 22 10.69 -21.22 8.50
N LYS A 23 11.65 -20.31 8.25
CA LYS A 23 11.41 -19.12 7.45
C LYS A 23 10.96 -19.46 6.03
N MET A 24 11.68 -20.34 5.34
CA MET A 24 11.36 -20.67 3.95
C MET A 24 9.97 -21.30 3.78
N GLU A 25 9.51 -22.10 4.74
CA GLU A 25 8.13 -22.62 4.75
C GLU A 25 7.08 -21.50 4.84
N ARG A 26 7.32 -20.47 5.68
CA ARG A 26 6.43 -19.30 5.76
C ARG A 26 6.46 -18.48 4.48
N VAL A 27 7.66 -18.26 3.93
CA VAL A 27 7.85 -17.56 2.66
C VAL A 27 7.13 -18.27 1.52
N LYS A 28 7.10 -19.62 1.52
CA LYS A 28 6.31 -20.40 0.55
C LYS A 28 4.84 -19.99 0.57
N ALA A 29 4.22 -20.00 1.75
CA ALA A 29 2.80 -19.68 1.90
C ALA A 29 2.49 -18.25 1.41
N ILE A 30 3.35 -17.29 1.76
CA ILE A 30 3.20 -15.88 1.36
C ILE A 30 3.40 -15.72 -0.15
N ALA A 31 4.43 -16.36 -0.73
CA ALA A 31 4.73 -16.29 -2.16
C ALA A 31 3.60 -16.89 -3.00
N LEU A 32 3.03 -18.03 -2.60
CA LEU A 32 1.90 -18.64 -3.30
C LEU A 32 0.65 -17.75 -3.23
N TYR A 33 0.38 -17.15 -2.08
CA TYR A 33 -0.72 -16.18 -1.96
C TYR A 33 -0.50 -14.98 -2.90
N LEU A 34 0.68 -14.36 -2.86
CA LEU A 34 1.04 -13.24 -3.75
C LEU A 34 0.91 -13.61 -5.22
N SER A 35 1.36 -14.81 -5.61
CA SER A 35 1.22 -15.29 -6.99
C SER A 35 -0.24 -15.39 -7.42
N SER A 36 -1.15 -15.83 -6.54
CA SER A 36 -2.56 -15.95 -6.91
C SER A 36 -3.24 -14.60 -7.20
N ILE A 37 -2.67 -13.49 -6.69
CA ILE A 37 -3.17 -12.13 -6.89
C ILE A 37 -2.48 -11.43 -8.05
N VAL A 38 -1.15 -11.60 -8.16
CA VAL A 38 -0.31 -10.81 -9.06
C VAL A 38 -0.02 -11.54 -10.37
N ASP A 39 0.31 -12.83 -10.30
CA ASP A 39 0.70 -13.63 -11.47
C ASP A 39 0.48 -15.12 -11.18
N PRO A 40 -0.74 -15.65 -11.45
CA PRO A 40 -1.06 -17.04 -11.17
C PRO A 40 -0.17 -18.05 -11.92
N SER A 41 0.43 -17.63 -13.04
CA SER A 41 1.32 -18.49 -13.83
C SER A 41 2.67 -18.74 -13.15
N ALA A 42 3.08 -17.87 -12.22
CA ALA A 42 4.33 -18.00 -11.46
C ALA A 42 4.29 -19.10 -10.39
N ALA A 43 3.11 -19.60 -10.00
CA ALA A 43 2.94 -20.51 -8.87
C ALA A 43 3.85 -21.76 -8.96
N LEU A 44 3.85 -22.46 -10.09
CA LEU A 44 4.67 -23.67 -10.27
C LEU A 44 6.18 -23.38 -10.16
N LYS A 45 6.63 -22.26 -10.75
CA LYS A 45 8.04 -21.85 -10.67
C LYS A 45 8.42 -21.40 -9.26
N LEU A 46 7.50 -20.78 -8.51
CA LEU A 46 7.70 -20.44 -7.09
C LEU A 46 7.79 -21.68 -6.20
N GLU A 47 6.96 -22.69 -6.43
CA GLU A 47 7.06 -23.97 -5.71
C GLU A 47 8.41 -24.65 -5.93
N ARG A 48 8.98 -24.53 -7.14
CA ARG A 48 10.33 -25.02 -7.44
C ARG A 48 11.43 -24.14 -6.84
N LEU A 49 11.24 -22.81 -6.85
CA LEU A 49 12.22 -21.84 -6.37
C LEU A 49 12.45 -21.92 -4.85
N ILE A 50 11.37 -22.04 -4.06
CA ILE A 50 11.45 -21.90 -2.60
C ILE A 50 12.45 -22.89 -1.96
N PRO A 51 12.47 -24.19 -2.32
CA PRO A 51 13.46 -25.13 -1.80
C PRO A 51 14.91 -24.83 -2.22
N LEU A 52 15.14 -23.94 -3.18
CA LEU A 52 16.47 -23.54 -3.66
C LEU A 52 16.95 -22.24 -3.02
N MET A 53 16.03 -21.36 -2.62
CA MET A 53 16.35 -20.08 -2.01
C MET A 53 17.20 -20.24 -0.75
N LYS A 54 18.23 -19.40 -0.63
CA LYS A 54 19.16 -19.31 0.51
C LYS A 54 19.97 -20.58 0.79
N THR A 55 19.85 -21.64 -0.03
CA THR A 55 20.61 -22.89 0.13
C THR A 55 22.10 -22.74 -0.22
N ASP A 56 22.46 -21.65 -0.87
CA ASP A 56 23.83 -21.23 -1.10
C ASP A 56 24.53 -20.80 0.21
N LEU A 57 23.79 -20.33 1.21
CA LEU A 57 24.34 -19.94 2.53
C LEU A 57 25.03 -21.10 3.27
N VAL A 58 24.68 -22.36 2.96
CA VAL A 58 25.32 -23.55 3.57
C VAL A 58 26.43 -24.13 2.70
N THR A 59 26.88 -23.40 1.67
CA THR A 59 28.03 -23.77 0.85
C THR A 59 29.32 -23.17 1.39
N HIS A 60 30.45 -23.83 1.16
CA HIS A 60 31.76 -23.34 1.58
C HIS A 60 32.07 -21.97 0.96
N MET A 61 31.75 -21.77 -0.32
CA MET A 61 32.01 -20.52 -1.02
C MET A 61 31.33 -19.32 -0.34
N VAL A 62 30.05 -19.42 -0.01
CA VAL A 62 29.33 -18.31 0.65
C VAL A 62 29.71 -18.18 2.13
N GLY A 63 30.10 -19.30 2.77
CA GLY A 63 30.67 -19.25 4.12
C GLY A 63 31.98 -18.47 4.19
N GLU A 64 32.82 -18.55 3.15
CA GLU A 64 34.06 -17.77 3.02
C GLU A 64 33.81 -16.35 2.47
N PHE A 65 32.86 -16.19 1.55
CA PHE A 65 32.54 -14.93 0.87
C PHE A 65 31.02 -14.62 0.93
N PRO A 66 30.52 -14.07 2.06
CA PRO A 66 29.10 -13.80 2.26
C PRO A 66 28.47 -12.84 1.23
N GLU A 67 29.27 -11.97 0.63
CA GLU A 67 28.87 -11.04 -0.43
C GLU A 67 28.41 -11.73 -1.72
N LEU A 68 28.78 -13.00 -1.92
CA LEU A 68 28.41 -13.80 -3.09
C LEU A 68 27.06 -14.53 -2.93
N GLN A 69 26.35 -14.31 -1.81
CA GLN A 69 25.02 -14.89 -1.61
C GLN A 69 24.05 -14.46 -2.73
N GLY A 70 23.12 -15.35 -3.09
CA GLY A 70 22.22 -15.16 -4.23
C GLY A 70 22.92 -15.41 -5.57
N THR A 71 24.04 -14.73 -5.85
CA THR A 71 24.83 -14.90 -7.08
C THR A 71 25.34 -16.33 -7.22
N MET A 72 25.95 -16.89 -6.18
CA MET A 72 26.38 -18.29 -6.19
C MET A 72 25.19 -19.24 -6.25
N GLY A 73 24.07 -18.91 -5.60
CA GLY A 73 22.82 -19.66 -5.73
C GLY A 73 22.37 -19.79 -7.18
N ARG A 74 22.31 -18.68 -7.93
CA ARG A 74 21.99 -18.70 -9.37
C ARG A 74 22.99 -19.52 -10.18
N ILE A 75 24.30 -19.34 -9.94
CA ILE A 75 25.33 -20.07 -10.68
C ILE A 75 25.20 -21.58 -10.44
N TYR A 76 25.06 -22.01 -9.19
CA TYR A 76 24.88 -23.42 -8.87
C TYR A 76 23.60 -24.00 -9.48
N ALA A 77 22.48 -23.27 -9.43
CA ALA A 77 21.23 -23.71 -10.06
C ALA A 77 21.38 -23.90 -11.57
N GLY A 78 22.07 -22.97 -12.26
CA GLY A 78 22.36 -23.10 -13.68
C GLY A 78 23.24 -24.30 -14.02
N LEU A 79 24.28 -24.57 -13.21
CA LEU A 79 25.14 -25.75 -13.38
C LEU A 79 24.41 -27.07 -13.11
N GLU A 80 23.40 -27.05 -12.25
CA GLU A 80 22.53 -28.19 -11.94
C GLU A 80 21.39 -28.39 -12.98
N GLY A 81 21.30 -27.51 -13.99
CA GLY A 81 20.32 -27.62 -15.06
C GLY A 81 18.92 -27.11 -14.71
N GLU A 82 18.78 -26.26 -13.68
CA GLU A 82 17.50 -25.62 -13.34
C GLU A 82 17.03 -24.67 -14.45
N ASP A 83 15.71 -24.44 -14.50
CA ASP A 83 15.09 -23.44 -15.36
C ASP A 83 15.73 -22.06 -15.16
N ALA A 84 16.00 -21.35 -16.27
CA ALA A 84 16.71 -20.08 -16.22
C ALA A 84 15.99 -18.99 -15.41
N ASP A 85 14.66 -18.97 -15.42
CA ASP A 85 13.89 -18.00 -14.62
C ASP A 85 13.96 -18.35 -13.13
N VAL A 86 13.92 -19.65 -12.79
CA VAL A 86 14.10 -20.11 -11.41
C VAL A 86 15.50 -19.77 -10.92
N ALA A 87 16.54 -20.08 -11.70
CA ALA A 87 17.92 -19.76 -11.35
C ALA A 87 18.12 -18.25 -11.14
N ARG A 88 17.57 -17.42 -12.03
CA ARG A 88 17.58 -15.96 -11.89
C ARG A 88 16.87 -15.49 -10.62
N ALA A 89 15.69 -16.04 -10.33
CA ALA A 89 14.91 -15.66 -9.16
C ALA A 89 15.61 -16.01 -7.82
N ILE A 90 16.51 -16.99 -7.80
CA ILE A 90 17.37 -17.27 -6.62
C ILE A 90 18.24 -16.07 -6.27
N GLU A 91 18.77 -15.34 -7.25
CA GLU A 91 19.51 -14.10 -6.97
C GLU A 91 18.55 -12.94 -6.68
N GLU A 92 17.52 -12.77 -7.51
CA GLU A 92 16.61 -11.63 -7.42
C GLU A 92 15.81 -11.55 -6.11
N HIS A 93 15.55 -12.65 -5.41
CA HIS A 93 14.79 -12.59 -4.15
C HIS A 93 15.51 -11.76 -3.06
N TYR A 94 16.83 -11.62 -3.14
CA TYR A 94 17.61 -10.74 -2.25
C TYR A 94 17.44 -9.26 -2.58
N LEU A 95 16.99 -8.92 -3.79
CA LEU A 95 16.86 -7.54 -4.24
C LEU A 95 15.62 -6.84 -3.64
N PRO A 96 15.67 -5.51 -3.47
CA PRO A 96 16.88 -4.68 -3.52
C PRO A 96 17.76 -4.91 -2.28
N THR A 97 19.07 -5.00 -2.49
CA THR A 97 20.07 -5.19 -1.42
C THR A 97 20.41 -3.89 -0.67
N GLY A 98 19.97 -2.74 -1.17
CA GLY A 98 20.20 -1.40 -0.60
C GLY A 98 19.24 -0.35 -1.15
N GLY A 99 19.34 0.90 -0.66
CA GLY A 99 18.43 1.99 -1.05
C GLY A 99 18.40 2.29 -2.55
N ASN A 100 19.55 2.14 -3.23
CA ASN A 100 19.69 2.29 -4.69
C ASN A 100 20.05 0.95 -5.37
N GLY A 101 19.80 -0.17 -4.70
CA GLY A 101 20.05 -1.49 -5.29
C GLY A 101 19.09 -1.77 -6.45
N GLY A 102 19.52 -2.59 -7.40
CA GLY A 102 18.65 -3.05 -8.48
C GLY A 102 17.39 -3.74 -7.95
N LEU A 103 16.33 -3.73 -8.74
CA LEU A 103 15.07 -4.40 -8.42
C LEU A 103 14.98 -5.74 -9.15
N PRO A 104 14.15 -6.69 -8.69
CA PRO A 104 13.85 -7.89 -9.44
C PRO A 104 13.27 -7.59 -10.82
N ASP A 105 13.85 -8.18 -11.86
CA ASP A 105 13.37 -8.06 -13.24
C ASP A 105 12.31 -9.11 -13.57
N SER A 106 12.32 -10.26 -12.91
CA SER A 106 11.30 -11.29 -13.11
C SER A 106 10.11 -11.14 -12.16
N SER A 107 8.92 -11.55 -12.62
CA SER A 107 7.71 -11.64 -11.79
C SER A 107 7.93 -12.57 -10.57
N ILE A 108 8.58 -13.72 -10.82
CA ILE A 108 8.90 -14.73 -9.80
C ILE A 108 9.85 -14.15 -8.76
N GLY A 109 10.91 -13.46 -9.18
CA GLY A 109 11.87 -12.79 -8.31
C GLY A 109 11.21 -11.68 -7.48
N ALA A 110 10.33 -10.87 -8.08
CA ALA A 110 9.59 -9.83 -7.38
C ALA A 110 8.67 -10.41 -6.29
N ILE A 111 7.90 -11.46 -6.61
CA ILE A 111 7.04 -12.15 -5.65
C ILE A 111 7.86 -12.77 -4.51
N ALA A 112 8.94 -13.48 -4.83
CA ALA A 112 9.81 -14.10 -3.84
C ALA A 112 10.51 -13.05 -2.93
N ALA A 113 10.95 -11.94 -3.53
CA ALA A 113 11.57 -10.82 -2.81
C ALA A 113 10.61 -10.15 -1.83
N ILE A 114 9.35 -9.93 -2.23
CA ILE A 114 8.32 -9.36 -1.36
C ILE A 114 7.96 -10.37 -0.26
N ALA A 115 7.79 -11.66 -0.60
CA ALA A 115 7.45 -12.70 0.37
C ALA A 115 8.50 -12.84 1.49
N ASP A 116 9.79 -12.89 1.14
CA ASP A 116 10.89 -13.01 2.13
C ASP A 116 10.98 -11.78 3.07
N LYS A 117 10.73 -10.59 2.52
CA LYS A 117 10.73 -9.34 3.29
C LYS A 117 9.49 -9.20 4.16
N MET A 118 8.33 -9.56 3.64
CA MET A 118 7.06 -9.52 4.37
C MET A 118 7.06 -10.52 5.52
N ASP A 119 7.57 -11.75 5.32
CA ASP A 119 7.76 -12.72 6.41
C ASP A 119 8.56 -12.11 7.56
N SER A 120 9.69 -11.49 7.24
CA SER A 120 10.58 -10.92 8.25
C SER A 120 9.86 -9.82 9.04
N ILE A 121 9.26 -8.84 8.34
CA ILE A 121 8.57 -7.72 8.98
C ILE A 121 7.45 -8.24 9.89
N VAL A 122 6.54 -9.08 9.39
CA VAL A 122 5.39 -9.56 10.16
C VAL A 122 5.84 -10.47 11.31
N SER A 123 6.78 -11.38 11.08
CA SER A 123 7.29 -12.29 12.10
C SER A 123 7.94 -11.52 13.26
N PHE A 124 8.82 -10.55 12.99
CA PHE A 124 9.47 -9.76 14.03
C PHE A 124 8.47 -8.90 14.81
N PHE A 125 7.53 -8.22 14.13
CA PHE A 125 6.49 -7.47 14.81
C PHE A 125 5.60 -8.36 15.68
N SER A 126 5.24 -9.56 15.20
CA SER A 126 4.37 -10.49 15.95
C SER A 126 4.97 -10.92 17.30
N VAL A 127 6.29 -10.93 17.44
CA VAL A 127 7.00 -11.26 18.69
C VAL A 127 7.40 -10.02 19.50
N GLY A 128 6.95 -8.83 19.08
CA GLY A 128 7.20 -7.54 19.71
C GLY A 128 8.64 -7.04 19.53
N ILE A 129 9.26 -7.34 18.38
CA ILE A 129 10.56 -6.82 17.97
C ILE A 129 10.33 -5.89 16.79
N ASN A 130 10.38 -4.59 17.04
CA ASN A 130 10.23 -3.54 16.04
C ASN A 130 11.43 -2.57 16.11
N PRO A 131 11.77 -1.87 15.00
CA PRO A 131 12.86 -0.89 15.02
C PRO A 131 12.56 0.26 15.99
N THR A 132 13.55 0.70 16.76
CA THR A 132 13.41 1.80 17.74
C THR A 132 14.48 2.86 17.54
N GLY A 133 14.10 4.15 17.51
CA GLY A 133 15.04 5.25 17.27
C GLY A 133 15.88 5.01 16.01
N ASN A 134 17.20 5.03 16.14
CA ASN A 134 18.12 4.71 15.03
C ASN A 134 18.44 3.21 14.89
N LEU A 135 18.03 2.37 15.84
CA LEU A 135 18.36 0.95 15.88
C LEU A 135 17.40 0.14 14.98
N ASP A 136 17.98 -0.57 14.01
CA ASP A 136 17.27 -1.52 13.15
C ASP A 136 18.16 -2.77 12.88
N PRO A 137 18.28 -3.68 13.86
CA PRO A 137 19.28 -4.74 13.82
C PRO A 137 18.98 -5.80 12.76
N TYR A 138 17.72 -5.91 12.31
CA TYR A 138 17.26 -6.85 11.28
C TYR A 138 16.93 -6.15 9.95
N ALA A 139 17.31 -4.88 9.81
CA ALA A 139 17.12 -4.06 8.62
C ALA A 139 15.66 -4.03 8.12
N LEU A 140 14.67 -4.04 9.02
CA LEU A 140 13.25 -4.06 8.67
C LEU A 140 12.83 -2.81 7.91
N ARG A 141 13.48 -1.66 8.14
CA ARG A 141 13.23 -0.42 7.38
C ARG A 141 13.65 -0.58 5.93
N ARG A 142 14.83 -1.16 5.70
CA ARG A 142 15.34 -1.45 4.36
C ARG A 142 14.46 -2.48 3.65
N GLN A 143 14.01 -3.51 4.36
CA GLN A 143 13.09 -4.51 3.82
C GLN A 143 11.74 -3.90 3.42
N SER A 144 11.17 -3.03 4.26
CA SER A 144 9.93 -2.31 3.98
C SER A 144 10.06 -1.40 2.75
N LEU A 145 11.15 -0.61 2.67
CA LEU A 145 11.45 0.18 1.47
C LEU A 145 11.61 -0.68 0.22
N GLY A 146 12.22 -1.87 0.35
CA GLY A 146 12.31 -2.82 -0.75
C GLY A 146 10.95 -3.28 -1.26
N ILE A 147 10.01 -3.59 -0.36
CA ILE A 147 8.63 -3.93 -0.74
C ILE A 147 7.95 -2.76 -1.46
N ILE A 148 8.08 -1.55 -0.94
CA ILE A 148 7.48 -0.34 -1.52
C ILE A 148 8.01 -0.11 -2.95
N LYS A 149 9.33 -0.14 -3.13
CA LYS A 149 9.95 0.07 -4.45
C LYS A 149 9.56 -1.01 -5.45
N ILE A 150 9.57 -2.28 -5.04
CA ILE A 150 9.11 -3.36 -5.92
C ILE A 150 7.64 -3.17 -6.29
N ALA A 151 6.77 -2.85 -5.32
CA ALA A 151 5.35 -2.67 -5.59
C ALA A 151 5.08 -1.52 -6.58
N ILE A 152 5.78 -0.40 -6.44
CA ILE A 152 5.63 0.76 -7.32
C ILE A 152 6.17 0.48 -8.73
N GLU A 153 7.44 0.08 -8.84
CA GLU A 153 8.11 -0.06 -10.14
C GLU A 153 7.60 -1.24 -10.97
N ARG A 154 7.08 -2.27 -10.29
CA ARG A 154 6.45 -3.42 -10.95
C ARG A 154 4.95 -3.26 -11.12
N ALA A 155 4.38 -2.12 -10.72
CA ALA A 155 2.95 -1.83 -10.79
C ALA A 155 2.09 -2.91 -10.10
N LEU A 156 2.50 -3.36 -8.90
CA LEU A 156 1.86 -4.46 -8.19
C LEU A 156 0.80 -3.93 -7.22
N HIS A 157 -0.43 -4.33 -7.47
CA HIS A 157 -1.52 -4.14 -6.53
C HIS A 157 -1.47 -5.20 -5.44
N LEU A 158 -1.07 -4.77 -4.24
CA LEU A 158 -0.90 -5.64 -3.09
C LEU A 158 -1.96 -5.28 -2.04
N PRO A 159 -3.03 -6.08 -1.85
CA PRO A 159 -4.01 -5.83 -0.80
C PRO A 159 -3.34 -6.05 0.56
N LEU A 160 -2.80 -4.97 1.14
CA LEU A 160 -1.85 -5.03 2.24
C LEU A 160 -2.43 -5.74 3.46
N GLN A 161 -3.69 -5.45 3.80
CA GLN A 161 -4.36 -6.06 4.95
C GLN A 161 -4.44 -7.59 4.83
N ALA A 162 -4.82 -8.10 3.66
CA ALA A 162 -4.94 -9.54 3.42
C ALA A 162 -3.56 -10.22 3.28
N LEU A 163 -2.56 -9.50 2.75
CA LEU A 163 -1.17 -9.98 2.74
C LEU A 163 -0.58 -10.10 4.16
N LEU A 164 -0.85 -9.12 5.02
CA LEU A 164 -0.44 -9.14 6.43
C LEU A 164 -1.12 -10.28 7.19
N GLU A 165 -2.41 -10.53 6.93
CA GLU A 165 -3.14 -11.68 7.47
C GLU A 165 -2.46 -13.00 7.07
N LYS A 166 -2.19 -13.21 5.78
CA LYS A 166 -1.54 -14.43 5.30
C LYS A 166 -0.14 -14.63 5.85
N ALA A 167 0.65 -13.56 5.95
CA ALA A 167 1.98 -13.62 6.55
C ALA A 167 1.93 -13.95 8.05
N TYR A 168 0.95 -13.41 8.78
CA TYR A 168 0.78 -13.68 10.20
C TYR A 168 0.30 -15.11 10.46
N GLU A 169 -0.63 -15.61 9.62
CA GLU A 169 -1.11 -16.99 9.64
C GLU A 169 0.00 -17.98 9.33
N ALA A 170 0.86 -17.71 8.33
CA ALA A 170 1.98 -18.59 7.98
C ALA A 170 2.90 -18.90 9.18
N GLY A 171 3.04 -17.97 10.12
CA GLY A 171 3.78 -18.13 11.38
C GLY A 171 3.06 -18.91 12.48
N LEU A 172 2.38 -20.02 12.20
CA LEU A 172 1.65 -20.80 13.22
C LEU A 172 2.53 -21.30 14.37
N LEU A 173 3.79 -21.63 14.07
CA LEU A 173 4.74 -22.17 15.05
C LEU A 173 5.45 -21.07 15.86
N ILE A 174 5.27 -19.79 15.49
CA ILE A 174 5.84 -18.66 16.23
C ILE A 174 5.01 -18.43 17.49
N GLN A 175 5.67 -18.34 18.64
CA GLN A 175 5.02 -17.90 19.87
C GLN A 175 4.78 -16.39 19.82
N LYS A 176 3.62 -16.01 19.26
CA LYS A 176 3.26 -14.61 19.03
C LYS A 176 3.00 -13.89 20.36
N ARG A 177 3.57 -12.69 20.49
CA ARG A 177 3.35 -11.79 21.63
C ARG A 177 2.18 -10.84 21.37
N LEU A 178 2.04 -10.36 20.13
CA LEU A 178 0.99 -9.45 19.73
C LEU A 178 -0.16 -10.22 19.05
N PRO A 179 -1.43 -9.92 19.39
CA PRO A 179 -2.58 -10.33 18.60
C PRO A 179 -2.49 -9.84 17.15
N PHE A 180 -3.24 -10.48 16.24
CA PHE A 180 -3.21 -10.13 14.82
C PHE A 180 -3.51 -8.65 14.58
N GLU A 181 -4.58 -8.11 15.17
CA GLU A 181 -5.00 -6.72 14.98
C GLU A 181 -3.92 -5.70 15.36
N GLU A 182 -3.25 -5.92 16.50
CA GLU A 182 -2.15 -5.05 16.95
C GLU A 182 -0.93 -5.15 16.03
N ALA A 183 -0.55 -6.38 15.64
CA ALA A 183 0.56 -6.59 14.71
C ALA A 183 0.26 -5.98 13.33
N ARG A 184 -0.96 -6.16 12.82
CA ARG A 184 -1.42 -5.63 11.54
C ARG A 184 -1.37 -4.10 11.52
N ASN A 185 -1.91 -3.46 12.56
CA ASN A 185 -1.89 -2.00 12.68
C ASN A 185 -0.45 -1.47 12.78
N SER A 186 0.38 -2.10 13.62
CA SER A 186 1.79 -1.71 13.78
C SER A 186 2.60 -1.85 12.49
N VAL A 187 2.41 -2.94 11.74
CA VAL A 187 3.11 -3.16 10.47
C VAL A 187 2.58 -2.22 9.38
N THR A 188 1.26 -1.99 9.34
CA THR A 188 0.64 -1.03 8.40
C THR A 188 1.21 0.36 8.62
N GLU A 189 1.21 0.86 9.86
CA GLU A 189 1.80 2.15 10.22
C GLU A 189 3.30 2.19 9.88
N PHE A 190 4.03 1.10 10.13
CA PHE A 190 5.43 1.02 9.79
C PHE A 190 5.68 1.17 8.29
N ILE A 191 4.91 0.47 7.45
CA ILE A 191 5.02 0.54 5.98
C ILE A 191 4.59 1.92 5.47
N THR A 192 3.45 2.46 5.92
CA THR A 192 2.97 3.78 5.46
C THR A 192 3.92 4.90 5.88
N THR A 193 4.50 4.82 7.07
CA THR A 193 5.53 5.77 7.52
C THR A 193 6.79 5.68 6.65
N ARG A 194 7.20 4.47 6.23
CA ARG A 194 8.34 4.31 5.30
C ARG A 194 8.03 4.86 3.91
N PHE A 195 6.81 4.62 3.40
CA PHE A 195 6.34 5.19 2.15
C PHE A 195 6.42 6.71 2.20
N LYS A 196 5.86 7.33 3.25
CA LYS A 196 5.91 8.79 3.48
C LYS A 196 7.33 9.33 3.36
N PHE A 197 8.27 8.76 4.11
CA PHE A 197 9.65 9.25 4.08
C PHE A 197 10.33 9.04 2.73
N SER A 198 10.09 7.91 2.04
CA SER A 198 10.62 7.68 0.69
C SER A 198 10.12 8.74 -0.28
N MET A 199 8.81 9.01 -0.30
CA MET A 199 8.23 9.99 -1.23
C MET A 199 8.74 11.41 -0.94
N LEU A 200 8.90 11.79 0.33
CA LEU A 200 9.49 13.08 0.71
C LEU A 200 10.96 13.21 0.30
N GLU A 201 11.75 12.14 0.43
CA GLU A 201 13.15 12.11 -0.04
C GLU A 201 13.24 12.22 -1.57
N GLU A 202 12.25 11.70 -2.29
CA GLU A 202 12.12 11.80 -3.76
C GLU A 202 11.60 13.17 -4.23
N GLY A 203 11.21 14.06 -3.30
CA GLY A 203 10.80 15.44 -3.59
C GLY A 203 9.30 15.64 -3.81
N HIS A 204 8.47 14.63 -3.50
CA HIS A 204 7.02 14.75 -3.60
C HIS A 204 6.45 15.76 -2.59
N ASN A 205 5.30 16.35 -2.94
CA ASN A 205 4.65 17.34 -2.09
C ASN A 205 4.16 16.69 -0.77
N GLN A 206 4.58 17.24 0.38
CA GLN A 206 4.26 16.67 1.69
C GLN A 206 2.77 16.49 1.93
N ASP A 207 1.97 17.48 1.58
CA ASP A 207 0.53 17.47 1.82
C ASP A 207 -0.19 16.44 0.95
N PHE A 208 0.26 16.25 -0.29
CA PHE A 208 -0.25 15.20 -1.16
C PHE A 208 0.15 13.81 -0.65
N VAL A 209 1.39 13.64 -0.20
CA VAL A 209 1.86 12.38 0.41
C VAL A 209 1.00 12.04 1.63
N GLU A 210 0.77 13.00 2.54
CA GLU A 210 -0.08 12.80 3.72
C GLU A 210 -1.52 12.42 3.34
N SER A 211 -2.07 13.03 2.29
CA SER A 211 -3.45 12.77 1.85
C SER A 211 -3.68 11.33 1.36
N VAL A 212 -2.65 10.67 0.82
CA VAL A 212 -2.78 9.32 0.24
C VAL A 212 -2.38 8.19 1.19
N LEU A 213 -1.84 8.48 2.39
CA LEU A 213 -1.41 7.43 3.33
C LEU A 213 -2.51 6.42 3.69
N PRO A 214 -3.79 6.80 3.86
CA PRO A 214 -4.86 5.82 4.07
C PRO A 214 -5.03 4.87 2.88
N CYS A 215 -4.80 5.32 1.64
CA CYS A 215 -4.83 4.50 0.45
C CYS A 215 -3.61 3.55 0.40
N VAL A 216 -2.42 4.04 0.76
CA VAL A 216 -1.19 3.21 0.87
C VAL A 216 -1.35 2.09 1.91
N ALA A 217 -2.06 2.36 3.00
CA ALA A 217 -2.37 1.36 4.02
C ALA A 217 -3.26 0.20 3.50
N ALA A 218 -3.96 0.42 2.39
CA ALA A 218 -4.76 -0.60 1.71
C ALA A 218 -3.99 -1.25 0.54
N ASP A 219 -3.36 -0.44 -0.30
CA ASP A 219 -2.60 -0.86 -1.49
C ASP A 219 -1.52 0.18 -1.81
N ILE A 220 -0.25 -0.22 -1.70
CA ILE A 220 0.91 0.67 -1.83
C ILE A 220 0.94 1.34 -3.21
N TYR A 221 0.77 0.54 -4.27
CA TYR A 221 0.85 1.06 -5.63
C TYR A 221 -0.36 1.96 -5.94
N ASP A 222 -1.54 1.62 -5.41
CA ASP A 222 -2.73 2.46 -5.54
C ASP A 222 -2.53 3.85 -4.96
N GLY A 223 -2.01 3.92 -3.73
CA GLY A 223 -1.70 5.19 -3.08
C GLY A 223 -0.68 6.02 -3.86
N HIS A 224 0.35 5.37 -4.42
CA HIS A 224 1.31 6.03 -5.30
C HIS A 224 0.67 6.60 -6.57
N MET A 225 -0.21 5.85 -7.26
CA MET A 225 -0.87 6.38 -8.46
C MET A 225 -1.75 7.60 -8.15
N ARG A 226 -2.44 7.61 -6.99
CA ARG A 226 -3.22 8.77 -6.54
C ARG A 226 -2.33 9.98 -6.25
N LEU A 227 -1.16 9.77 -5.64
CA LEU A 227 -0.16 10.82 -5.39
C LEU A 227 0.29 11.45 -6.71
N VAL A 228 0.70 10.64 -7.67
CA VAL A 228 1.13 11.11 -9.00
C VAL A 228 0.00 11.89 -9.70
N SER A 229 -1.25 11.42 -9.59
CA SER A 229 -2.40 12.11 -10.16
C SER A 229 -2.65 13.49 -9.52
N LEU A 230 -2.47 13.61 -8.20
CA LEU A 230 -2.55 14.91 -7.52
C LEU A 230 -1.47 15.89 -7.99
N GLU A 231 -0.24 15.40 -8.21
CA GLU A 231 0.89 16.23 -8.64
C GLU A 231 0.84 16.64 -10.11
N THR A 232 0.27 15.79 -10.96
CA THR A 232 0.17 16.04 -12.41
C THR A 232 -1.10 16.80 -12.79
N GLN A 233 -1.87 17.28 -11.81
CA GLN A 233 -3.10 18.01 -12.02
C GLN A 233 -2.88 19.28 -12.87
N LYS A 234 -3.56 19.34 -14.02
CA LYS A 234 -3.30 20.34 -15.08
C LYS A 234 -3.62 21.78 -14.69
N SER A 235 -4.61 21.99 -13.83
CA SER A 235 -5.04 23.33 -13.40
C SER A 235 -4.87 23.48 -11.89
N MET A 236 -3.67 23.90 -11.48
CA MET A 236 -3.37 24.08 -10.07
C MET A 236 -4.20 25.21 -9.43
N GLU A 237 -4.54 26.25 -10.19
CA GLU A 237 -5.39 27.34 -9.68
C GLU A 237 -6.81 26.85 -9.39
N ASP A 238 -7.40 26.09 -10.31
CA ASP A 238 -8.74 25.53 -10.10
C ASP A 238 -8.76 24.53 -8.95
N PHE A 239 -7.70 23.74 -8.82
CA PHE A 239 -7.56 22.82 -7.70
C PHE A 239 -7.44 23.55 -6.36
N LYS A 240 -6.69 24.66 -6.30
CA LYS A 240 -6.64 25.51 -5.11
C LYS A 240 -8.01 26.06 -4.71
N ARG A 241 -8.78 26.57 -5.68
CA ARG A 241 -10.15 27.07 -5.43
C ARG A 241 -11.06 25.96 -4.93
N LEU A 242 -11.03 24.80 -5.58
CA LEU A 242 -11.77 23.61 -5.14
C LEU A 242 -11.46 23.27 -3.68
N MET A 243 -10.19 23.33 -3.28
CA MET A 243 -9.76 22.98 -1.94
C MET A 243 -10.26 23.95 -0.87
N VAL A 244 -10.41 25.24 -1.19
CA VAL A 244 -11.03 26.21 -0.28
C VAL A 244 -12.49 25.83 -0.01
N GLY A 245 -13.25 25.54 -1.06
CA GLY A 245 -14.63 25.07 -0.97
C GLY A 245 -14.73 23.76 -0.18
N PHE A 246 -13.93 22.76 -0.54
CA PHE A 246 -13.90 21.46 0.14
C PHE A 246 -13.56 21.57 1.62
N ARG A 247 -12.61 22.43 2.02
CA ARG A 247 -12.28 22.61 3.45
C ARG A 247 -13.47 23.12 4.26
N ARG A 248 -14.36 23.94 3.66
CA ARG A 248 -15.63 24.35 4.29
C ARG A 248 -16.57 23.15 4.43
N VAL A 249 -16.75 22.36 3.36
CA VAL A 249 -17.54 21.12 3.37
C VAL A 249 -17.07 20.20 4.50
N TYR A 250 -15.76 19.90 4.53
CA TYR A 250 -15.15 19.01 5.51
C TYR A 250 -15.33 19.52 6.95
N ASN A 251 -15.06 20.79 7.21
CA ASN A 251 -15.16 21.33 8.57
C ASN A 251 -16.58 21.31 9.14
N ILE A 252 -17.59 21.52 8.31
CA ILE A 252 -18.99 21.49 8.70
C ILE A 252 -19.45 20.05 8.97
N THR A 253 -18.90 19.08 8.24
CA THR A 253 -19.36 17.69 8.25
C THR A 253 -18.47 16.73 9.05
N LYS A 254 -17.28 17.12 9.49
CA LYS A 254 -16.30 16.21 10.14
C LYS A 254 -16.77 15.50 11.40
N GLN A 255 -17.76 16.04 12.11
CA GLN A 255 -18.34 15.41 13.31
C GLN A 255 -19.50 14.45 12.98
N ILE A 256 -19.96 14.44 11.72
CA ILE A 256 -21.07 13.62 11.27
C ILE A 256 -20.53 12.23 10.89
N THR A 257 -20.86 11.25 11.72
CA THR A 257 -20.52 9.83 11.51
C THR A 257 -21.70 9.01 11.03
N ASP A 258 -22.93 9.48 11.28
CA ASP A 258 -24.14 8.74 10.94
C ASP A 258 -24.46 8.86 9.45
N ALA A 259 -25.03 7.78 8.89
CA ALA A 259 -25.48 7.77 7.52
C ALA A 259 -26.66 8.75 7.35
N MET A 260 -26.47 9.76 6.50
CA MET A 260 -27.51 10.73 6.17
C MET A 260 -28.07 10.46 4.77
N THR A 261 -29.31 10.86 4.55
CA THR A 261 -29.97 10.78 3.24
C THR A 261 -30.42 12.16 2.82
N VAL A 262 -30.18 12.48 1.54
CA VAL A 262 -30.70 13.70 0.94
C VAL A 262 -32.12 13.43 0.44
N ASP A 263 -33.07 14.22 0.88
CA ASP A 263 -34.42 14.30 0.34
C ASP A 263 -34.48 15.45 -0.70
N PRO A 264 -34.59 15.15 -2.01
CA PRO A 264 -34.64 16.18 -3.04
C PRO A 264 -35.86 17.11 -2.92
N SER A 265 -36.94 16.67 -2.26
CA SER A 265 -38.16 17.47 -2.09
C SER A 265 -38.00 18.61 -1.08
N VAL A 266 -36.98 18.53 -0.22
CA VAL A 266 -36.66 19.50 0.83
C VAL A 266 -35.65 20.55 0.34
N LEU A 267 -35.09 20.41 -0.87
CA LEU A 267 -34.17 21.39 -1.45
C LEU A 267 -34.92 22.66 -1.87
N VAL A 268 -34.65 23.78 -1.19
CA VAL A 268 -35.41 25.03 -1.37
C VAL A 268 -34.76 25.92 -2.42
N LEU A 269 -33.48 26.23 -2.20
CA LEU A 269 -32.71 27.16 -3.04
C LEU A 269 -32.20 26.47 -4.31
N ASP A 270 -32.05 27.24 -5.37
CA ASP A 270 -31.62 26.70 -6.67
C ASP A 270 -30.18 26.21 -6.63
N GLU A 271 -29.32 26.81 -5.81
CA GLU A 271 -27.93 26.41 -5.62
C GLU A 271 -27.80 25.04 -4.95
N GLU A 272 -28.71 24.69 -4.03
CA GLU A 272 -28.75 23.35 -3.42
C GLU A 272 -29.16 22.29 -4.44
N LYS A 273 -30.17 22.62 -5.25
CA LYS A 273 -30.66 21.75 -6.34
C LYS A 273 -29.57 21.55 -7.39
N GLU A 274 -28.85 22.61 -7.74
CA GLU A 274 -27.74 22.56 -8.69
C GLU A 274 -26.61 21.66 -8.19
N LEU A 275 -26.18 21.83 -6.93
CA LEU A 275 -25.16 20.97 -6.31
C LEU A 275 -25.59 19.50 -6.26
N PHE A 276 -26.83 19.23 -5.85
CA PHE A 276 -27.36 17.88 -5.80
C PHE A 276 -27.49 17.24 -7.20
N SER A 277 -27.92 18.02 -8.20
CA SER A 277 -28.03 17.57 -9.58
C SER A 277 -26.66 17.24 -10.16
N LEU A 278 -25.66 18.10 -9.95
CA LEU A 278 -24.28 17.86 -10.37
C LEU A 278 -23.71 16.60 -9.69
N TYR A 279 -23.90 16.46 -8.37
CA TYR A 279 -23.49 15.25 -7.65
C TYR A 279 -24.12 14.00 -8.26
N SER A 280 -25.44 14.00 -8.45
CA SER A 280 -26.18 12.85 -8.98
C SER A 280 -25.72 12.48 -10.39
N ALA A 281 -25.43 13.47 -11.24
CA ALA A 281 -24.95 13.25 -12.60
C ALA A 281 -23.49 12.75 -12.67
N LYS A 282 -22.65 13.11 -11.68
CA LYS A 282 -21.20 12.84 -11.70
C LYS A 282 -20.77 11.67 -10.83
N LYS A 283 -21.56 11.27 -9.83
CA LYS A 283 -21.21 10.21 -8.87
C LYS A 283 -20.80 8.91 -9.56
N ASP A 284 -21.62 8.39 -10.47
CA ASP A 284 -21.34 7.12 -11.13
C ASP A 284 -20.17 7.21 -12.10
N ILE A 285 -19.99 8.37 -12.74
CA ILE A 285 -18.84 8.65 -13.61
C ILE A 285 -17.56 8.60 -12.80
N PHE A 286 -17.53 9.31 -11.66
CA PHE A 286 -16.40 9.29 -10.72
C PHE A 286 -16.11 7.89 -10.21
N LEU A 287 -17.12 7.16 -9.70
CA LEU A 287 -16.94 5.80 -9.18
C LEU A 287 -16.45 4.84 -10.26
N ASN A 288 -16.86 5.01 -11.52
CA ASN A 288 -16.37 4.22 -12.64
C ASN A 288 -14.89 4.52 -12.95
N HIS A 289 -14.45 5.78 -12.91
CA HIS A 289 -13.02 6.12 -13.02
C HIS A 289 -12.22 5.55 -11.84
N MET A 290 -12.71 5.69 -10.60
CA MET A 290 -12.08 5.11 -9.41
C MET A 290 -11.94 3.59 -9.52
N LYS A 291 -12.98 2.88 -9.98
CA LYS A 291 -12.94 1.43 -10.18
C LYS A 291 -11.92 1.00 -11.24
N LYS A 292 -11.74 1.82 -12.27
CA LYS A 292 -10.72 1.62 -13.33
C LYS A 292 -9.33 2.13 -12.92
N ARG A 293 -9.20 2.70 -11.72
CA ARG A 293 -7.99 3.39 -11.24
C ARG A 293 -7.50 4.50 -12.18
N ASP A 294 -8.45 5.13 -12.88
CA ASP A 294 -8.23 6.24 -13.78
C ASP A 294 -8.30 7.56 -12.99
N TYR A 295 -7.25 7.78 -12.19
CA TYR A 295 -7.24 8.84 -11.18
C TYR A 295 -7.27 10.25 -11.77
N ASP A 296 -6.65 10.47 -12.92
CA ASP A 296 -6.62 11.79 -13.54
C ASP A 296 -8.03 12.24 -13.94
N ASN A 297 -8.83 11.34 -14.53
CA ASN A 297 -10.21 11.64 -14.88
C ASN A 297 -11.12 11.69 -13.64
N ALA A 298 -10.86 10.87 -12.61
CA ALA A 298 -11.58 10.97 -11.34
C ALA A 298 -11.35 12.33 -10.68
N LEU A 299 -10.11 12.83 -10.64
CA LEU A 299 -9.74 14.13 -10.10
C LEU A 299 -10.35 15.27 -10.94
N ALA A 300 -10.37 15.15 -12.26
CA ALA A 300 -11.03 16.12 -13.14
C ALA A 300 -12.54 16.24 -12.84
N VAL A 301 -13.22 15.13 -12.51
CA VAL A 301 -14.62 15.16 -12.07
C VAL A 301 -14.76 15.95 -10.78
N LEU A 302 -13.88 15.74 -9.79
CA LEU A 302 -13.91 16.48 -8.51
C LEU A 302 -13.68 17.98 -8.72
N VAL A 303 -12.74 18.37 -9.58
CA VAL A 303 -12.47 19.78 -9.93
C VAL A 303 -13.67 20.47 -10.57
N GLY A 304 -14.52 19.72 -11.26
CA GLY A 304 -15.78 20.22 -11.81
C GLY A 304 -16.78 20.73 -10.78
N PHE A 305 -16.62 20.38 -9.49
CA PHE A 305 -17.49 20.88 -8.41
C PHE A 305 -17.13 22.28 -7.91
N LYS A 306 -15.99 22.86 -8.32
CA LYS A 306 -15.47 24.12 -7.75
C LYS A 306 -16.52 25.24 -7.73
N GLU A 307 -17.17 25.51 -8.88
CA GLU A 307 -18.10 26.63 -9.03
C GLU A 307 -19.40 26.38 -8.27
N THR A 308 -19.90 25.15 -8.30
CA THR A 308 -21.16 24.80 -7.63
C THR A 308 -21.02 24.76 -6.11
N ILE A 309 -19.85 24.35 -5.59
CA ILE A 309 -19.56 24.42 -4.15
C ILE A 309 -19.45 25.89 -3.70
N ASP A 310 -18.75 26.73 -4.46
CA ASP A 310 -18.62 28.15 -4.13
C ASP A 310 -20.00 28.84 -4.13
N ASN A 311 -20.80 28.66 -5.19
CA ASN A 311 -22.14 29.20 -5.30
C ASN A 311 -23.08 28.73 -4.16
N PHE A 312 -23.02 27.44 -3.81
CA PHE A 312 -23.75 26.90 -2.68
C PHE A 312 -23.40 27.68 -1.42
N PHE A 313 -22.12 27.85 -1.14
CA PHE A 313 -21.69 28.48 0.10
C PHE A 313 -21.86 30.01 0.16
N ASP A 314 -21.99 30.66 -0.98
CA ASP A 314 -22.25 32.11 -1.07
C ASP A 314 -23.72 32.45 -0.78
N LYS A 315 -24.65 31.53 -1.08
CA LYS A 315 -26.10 31.78 -1.01
C LYS A 315 -26.85 30.89 -0.02
N VAL A 316 -26.30 29.73 0.34
CA VAL A 316 -26.96 28.76 1.21
C VAL A 316 -26.40 28.84 2.63
N PHE A 317 -27.27 29.16 3.59
CA PHE A 317 -26.91 29.12 5.01
C PHE A 317 -27.15 27.73 5.59
N VAL A 318 -26.10 26.95 5.79
CA VAL A 318 -26.23 25.53 6.21
C VAL A 318 -26.94 25.37 7.55
N MET A 319 -26.70 26.26 8.51
CA MET A 319 -27.29 26.20 9.86
C MET A 319 -28.69 26.83 9.90
N ASP A 320 -29.61 26.30 9.07
CA ASP A 320 -30.98 26.79 9.00
C ASP A 320 -31.73 26.64 10.34
N LYS A 321 -32.78 27.46 10.53
CA LYS A 321 -33.68 27.37 11.68
C LYS A 321 -34.62 26.17 11.57
N ASP A 322 -34.95 25.76 10.35
CA ASP A 322 -35.68 24.52 10.10
C ASP A 322 -34.72 23.33 10.17
N GLU A 323 -34.90 22.48 11.19
CA GLU A 323 -34.05 21.30 11.40
C GLU A 323 -34.11 20.32 10.23
N THR A 324 -35.21 20.25 9.48
CA THR A 324 -35.35 19.39 8.31
C THR A 324 -34.46 19.88 7.17
N ILE A 325 -34.50 21.20 6.89
CA ILE A 325 -33.68 21.83 5.84
C ILE A 325 -32.19 21.73 6.21
N LYS A 326 -31.86 22.04 7.46
CA LYS A 326 -30.50 21.93 8.00
C LYS A 326 -29.96 20.50 7.87
N ALA A 327 -30.71 19.50 8.30
CA ALA A 327 -30.32 18.10 8.17
C ALA A 327 -30.09 17.71 6.69
N ASN A 328 -30.97 18.16 5.79
CA ASN A 328 -30.85 17.86 4.35
C ASN A 328 -29.60 18.50 3.72
N ARG A 329 -29.30 19.76 4.06
CA ARG A 329 -28.08 20.46 3.60
C ARG A 329 -26.82 19.78 4.13
N LEU A 330 -26.82 19.35 5.39
CA LEU A 330 -25.71 18.59 5.97
C LEU A 330 -25.53 17.22 5.29
N ALA A 331 -26.62 16.54 4.95
CA ALA A 331 -26.58 15.30 4.19
C ALA A 331 -25.94 15.49 2.80
N LEU A 332 -26.32 16.55 2.09
CA LEU A 332 -25.74 16.88 0.78
C LEU A 332 -24.24 17.16 0.88
N LEU A 333 -23.82 17.97 1.85
CA LEU A 333 -22.40 18.23 2.09
C LEU A 333 -21.63 16.97 2.48
N THR A 334 -22.27 16.05 3.21
CA THR A 334 -21.68 14.76 3.57
C THR A 334 -21.45 13.88 2.33
N TYR A 335 -22.39 13.87 1.39
CA TYR A 335 -22.21 13.17 0.10
C TYR A 335 -21.01 13.70 -0.69
N ILE A 336 -20.83 15.03 -0.72
CA ILE A 336 -19.66 15.65 -1.35
C ILE A 336 -18.38 15.28 -0.59
N ARG A 337 -18.37 15.37 0.75
CA ARG A 337 -17.23 14.99 1.59
C ARG A 337 -16.78 13.56 1.27
N ASP A 338 -17.70 12.61 1.31
CA ASP A 338 -17.39 11.18 1.16
C ASP A 338 -16.90 10.85 -0.24
N MET A 339 -17.41 11.55 -1.26
CA MET A 339 -16.92 11.43 -2.64
C MET A 339 -15.45 11.84 -2.75
N PHE A 340 -15.03 12.93 -2.11
CA PHE A 340 -13.63 13.36 -2.08
C PHE A 340 -12.77 12.42 -1.24
N LEU A 341 -13.23 12.01 -0.06
CA LEU A 341 -12.52 11.05 0.82
C LEU A 341 -12.35 9.67 0.18
N THR A 342 -13.18 9.32 -0.80
CA THR A 342 -13.00 8.11 -1.62
C THR A 342 -11.73 8.18 -2.47
N PHE A 343 -11.31 9.38 -2.88
CA PHE A 343 -10.07 9.61 -3.65
C PHE A 343 -8.85 9.79 -2.75
N ALA A 344 -8.88 10.65 -1.74
CA ALA A 344 -7.79 10.83 -0.79
C ALA A 344 -8.27 11.59 0.45
N ASP A 345 -7.47 11.64 1.52
CA ASP A 345 -7.74 12.54 2.65
C ASP A 345 -7.32 13.98 2.30
N PHE A 346 -8.16 14.66 1.51
CA PHE A 346 -7.96 16.06 1.13
C PHE A 346 -7.89 17.02 2.34
N SER A 347 -8.30 16.60 3.54
CA SER A 347 -8.15 17.45 4.75
C SER A 347 -6.69 17.72 5.11
N LYS A 348 -5.77 16.88 4.63
CA LYS A 348 -4.31 17.01 4.79
C LYS A 348 -3.68 18.02 3.83
N ILE A 349 -4.43 18.54 2.86
CA ILE A 349 -3.91 19.46 1.85
C ILE A 349 -4.11 20.91 2.29
N HIS A 350 -3.01 21.65 2.40
CA HIS A 350 -2.95 23.05 2.78
C HIS A 350 -2.38 23.85 1.60
N PHE A 351 -3.13 24.85 1.16
CA PHE A 351 -2.61 25.87 0.28
C PHE A 351 -2.44 27.16 1.08
N GLU A 352 -1.25 27.73 0.98
CA GLU A 352 -0.96 29.10 1.43
C GLU A 352 -1.61 30.14 0.52
#